data_AF-A5FT19-F1
#
_entry.id   AF-A5FT19-F1
#
_cell.length_a   1.000
_cell.length_b   1.000
_cell.length_c   1.000
_cell.angle_alpha   90.00
_cell.angle_beta   90.00
_cell.angle_gamma   90.00
#
_symmetry.space_group_name_H-M   'P 1'
#
loop_
_entity.id
_entity.type
_entity.pdbx_description
1 polymer ?
#
loop_
_entity_poly.entity_id
_entity_poly.type
_entity_poly.pdbx_seq_one_letter_code
_entity_poly.pdbx_strand_id
1 'polypeptide(L)'
;MADFEQPNGLAFTADGATIYVSDTSLSLGEVPGHKAGTKHEIIAFDVGDGGMLFNRRFFSHTDHGYPDGFAVDVRGWVWTSVADGVHIWSADRRKLGFVPSRL
;
A
#
# COMPACT_ATOMS: atom_id res chain seq x y z
N MET A 1 3.49 8.06 16.00
CA MET A 1 3.67 8.81 14.74
C MET A 1 3.85 7.78 13.63
N ALA A 2 3.12 7.90 12.52
CA ALA A 2 3.30 7.00 11.38
C ALA A 2 4.61 7.42 10.69
N ASP A 3 5.65 6.60 10.83
CA ASP A 3 6.96 6.84 10.23
C ASP A 3 6.97 6.23 8.83
N PHE A 4 7.04 7.11 7.83
CA PHE A 4 7.03 6.80 6.41
C PHE A 4 8.16 7.58 5.74
N GLU A 5 8.91 6.93 4.86
CA GLU A 5 9.98 7.58 4.10
C GLU A 5 9.41 8.33 2.88
N GLN A 6 8.50 7.69 2.13
CA GLN A 6 7.80 8.32 1.01
C GLN A 6 6.36 7.77 0.91
N PRO A 7 5.42 8.30 1.72
CA PRO A 7 4.03 7.87 1.66
C PRO A 7 3.41 8.27 0.32
N ASN A 8 2.60 7.40 -0.28
CA ASN A 8 2.00 7.65 -1.60
C ASN A 8 0.50 7.33 -1.66
N GLY A 9 0.13 6.08 -1.95
CA GLY A 9 -1.27 5.64 -1.99
C GLY A 9 -1.89 5.56 -0.59
N LEU A 10 -3.18 5.90 -0.48
CA LEU A 10 -3.95 5.72 0.74
C LEU A 10 -5.40 5.34 0.43
N ALA A 11 -5.99 4.47 1.26
CA ALA A 11 -7.40 4.12 1.16
C ALA A 11 -7.93 3.56 2.48
N PHE A 12 -9.19 3.86 2.80
CA PHE A 12 -9.89 3.30 3.95
C PHE A 12 -10.66 2.03 3.59
N THR A 13 -10.91 1.18 4.57
CA THR A 13 -12.00 0.20 4.50
C THR A 13 -13.36 0.91 4.44
N ALA A 14 -14.38 0.21 3.96
CA ALA A 14 -15.72 0.80 3.79
C ALA A 14 -16.35 1.31 5.11
N ASP A 15 -16.00 0.68 6.24
CA ASP A 15 -16.42 1.11 7.58
C ASP A 15 -15.51 2.20 8.19
N GLY A 16 -14.44 2.59 7.49
CA GLY A 16 -13.47 3.57 7.96
C GLY A 16 -12.56 3.09 9.10
N ALA A 17 -12.70 1.84 9.57
CA ALA A 17 -11.99 1.34 10.75
C ALA A 17 -10.50 1.06 10.49
N THR A 18 -10.10 0.89 9.24
CA THR A 18 -8.71 0.70 8.84
C THR A 18 -8.34 1.64 7.70
N ILE A 19 -7.15 2.24 7.79
CA ILE A 19 -6.49 2.93 6.67
C ILE A 19 -5.26 2.14 6.24
N TYR A 20 -5.12 1.97 4.93
CA TYR A 20 -3.90 1.48 4.29
C TYR A 20 -3.13 2.66 3.71
N VAL A 21 -1.81 2.65 3.84
CA VAL A 21 -0.90 3.66 3.27
C VAL A 21 0.31 2.94 2.68
N SER A 22 0.69 3.23 1.43
CA SER A 22 1.93 2.70 0.86
C SER A 22 3.13 3.57 1.20
N ASP A 23 4.27 2.91 1.39
CA ASP A 23 5.59 3.53 1.41
C ASP A 23 6.37 3.09 0.17
N THR A 24 6.76 4.08 -0.62
CA THR A 24 7.34 3.90 -1.95
C THR A 24 8.75 4.45 -2.05
N SER A 25 9.48 4.55 -0.94
CA SER A 25 10.80 5.19 -0.92
C SER A 25 11.83 4.56 -1.86
N LEU A 26 11.63 3.31 -2.28
CA LEU A 26 12.39 2.70 -3.38
C LEU A 26 12.34 3.55 -4.67
N SER A 27 11.21 4.20 -4.96
CA SER A 27 10.99 5.06 -6.13
C SER A 27 11.88 6.30 -6.17
N LEU A 28 12.40 6.78 -5.03
CA LEU A 28 13.35 7.91 -5.01
C LEU A 28 14.61 7.63 -5.83
N GLY A 29 14.97 6.36 -6.06
CA GLY A 29 16.08 6.00 -6.94
C GLY A 29 15.87 6.37 -8.41
N GLU A 30 14.61 6.61 -8.82
CA GLU A 30 14.24 7.00 -10.17
C GLU A 30 14.30 8.53 -10.37
N VAL A 31 14.37 9.30 -9.28
CA VAL A 31 14.44 10.75 -9.33
C VAL A 31 15.91 11.18 -9.41
N PRO A 32 16.34 11.92 -10.45
CA PRO A 32 17.71 12.39 -10.57
C PRO A 32 18.19 13.13 -9.31
N GLY A 33 19.36 12.76 -8.80
CA GLY A 33 19.96 13.36 -7.61
C GLY A 33 19.43 12.87 -6.26
N HIS A 34 18.47 11.94 -6.23
CA HIS A 34 17.97 11.34 -4.99
C HIS A 34 18.56 9.94 -4.78
N LYS A 35 18.63 9.51 -3.52
CA LYS A 35 18.99 8.14 -3.15
C LYS A 35 17.71 7.34 -2.94
N ALA A 36 17.66 6.13 -3.48
CA ALA A 36 16.59 5.18 -3.18
C ALA A 36 16.55 4.90 -1.67
N GLY A 37 15.35 4.93 -1.10
CA GLY A 37 15.07 4.26 0.16
C GLY A 37 14.89 2.75 -0.06
N THR A 38 14.35 2.06 0.94
CA THR A 38 14.19 0.60 0.90
C THR A 38 12.74 0.14 0.88
N LYS A 39 11.78 1.07 0.92
CA LYS A 39 10.37 0.76 1.14
C LYS A 39 9.61 0.58 -0.18
N HIS A 40 8.84 -0.49 -0.21
CA HIS A 40 7.98 -0.93 -1.30
C HIS A 40 6.86 -1.79 -0.70
N GLU A 41 6.14 -1.17 0.24
CA GLU A 41 5.21 -1.87 1.13
C GLU A 41 3.92 -1.09 1.33
N ILE A 42 2.86 -1.79 1.71
CA ILE A 42 1.62 -1.21 2.21
C ILE A 42 1.55 -1.50 3.70
N ILE A 43 1.23 -0.47 4.49
CA ILE A 43 1.06 -0.52 5.94
C ILE A 43 -0.40 -0.22 6.26
N ALA A 44 -0.97 -0.96 7.21
CA ALA A 44 -2.30 -0.72 7.73
C ALA A 44 -2.24 -0.12 9.15
N PHE A 45 -3.23 0.71 9.48
CA PHE A 45 -3.48 1.22 10.81
C PHE A 45 -4.96 1.07 11.14
N ASP A 46 -5.26 0.88 12.42
CA ASP A 46 -6.61 1.08 12.92
C ASP A 46 -6.85 2.58 13.09
N VAL A 47 -8.08 3.01 12.81
CA VAL A 47 -8.52 4.41 12.86
C VAL A 47 -9.43 4.58 14.07
N GLY A 48 -9.02 5.42 15.00
CA GLY A 48 -9.77 5.76 16.20
C GLY A 48 -10.47 7.10 16.11
N ASP A 49 -11.03 7.52 17.25
CA ASP A 49 -11.71 8.80 17.38
C ASP A 49 -10.83 9.97 16.92
N GLY A 50 -11.44 10.92 16.20
CA GLY A 50 -10.74 12.08 15.66
C GLY A 50 -9.70 11.74 14.59
N GLY A 51 -9.69 10.52 14.04
CA GLY A 51 -8.73 10.08 13.02
C GLY A 51 -7.39 9.64 13.58
N MET A 52 -7.30 9.35 14.89
CA MET A 52 -6.06 8.88 15.50
C MET A 52 -5.67 7.51 14.92
N LEU A 53 -4.45 7.41 14.40
CA LEU A 53 -3.92 6.17 13.84
C LEU A 53 -3.14 5.37 14.88
N PHE A 54 -3.48 4.10 15.04
CA PHE A 54 -2.80 3.18 15.96
C PHE A 54 -2.69 1.77 15.35
N ASN A 55 -2.03 0.84 16.05
CA ASN A 55 -1.83 -0.54 15.58
C ASN A 55 -1.23 -0.65 14.17
N ARG A 56 -0.14 0.10 13.92
CA ARG A 56 0.65 0.01 12.70
C ARG A 56 1.04 -1.44 12.44
N ARG A 57 0.67 -1.97 11.27
CA ARG A 57 1.00 -3.34 10.88
C ARG A 57 1.34 -3.42 9.40
N PHE A 58 2.32 -4.26 9.08
CA PHE A 58 2.60 -4.61 7.69
C PHE A 58 1.37 -5.27 7.05
N PHE A 59 1.00 -4.82 5.86
CA PHE A 59 -0.07 -5.41 5.05
C PHE A 59 0.48 -6.23 3.89
N SER A 60 1.23 -5.62 2.98
CA SER A 60 1.77 -6.31 1.81
C SER A 60 3.10 -5.72 1.35
N HIS A 61 3.83 -6.53 0.59
CA HIS A 61 5.04 -6.15 -0.13
C HIS A 61 4.86 -6.48 -1.62
N THR A 62 5.67 -5.87 -2.47
CA THR A 62 5.61 -6.10 -3.91
C THR A 62 6.93 -6.61 -4.43
N ASP A 63 6.93 -7.77 -5.08
CA ASP A 63 8.16 -8.33 -5.67
C ASP A 63 8.57 -7.63 -6.99
N HIS A 64 7.67 -6.82 -7.56
CA HIS A 64 7.89 -6.07 -8.81
C HIS A 64 7.59 -4.58 -8.62
N GLY A 65 8.64 -3.77 -8.52
CA GLY A 65 8.54 -2.33 -8.29
C GLY A 65 8.06 -2.00 -6.87
N TYR A 66 7.15 -1.03 -6.77
CA TYR A 66 6.60 -0.54 -5.50
C TYR A 66 5.09 -0.27 -5.65
N PRO A 67 4.31 -0.35 -4.55
CA PRO A 67 2.87 -0.10 -4.58
C PRO A 67 2.58 1.40 -4.59
N ASP A 68 2.36 1.98 -5.77
CA ASP A 68 2.03 3.42 -5.93
C ASP A 68 0.59 3.67 -5.44
N GLY A 69 -0.37 3.78 -6.35
CA GLY A 69 -1.80 3.89 -6.04
C GLY A 69 -2.46 2.53 -5.79
N PHE A 70 -3.53 2.53 -4.99
CA PHE A 70 -4.39 1.37 -4.77
C PHE A 70 -5.81 1.77 -4.36
N ALA A 71 -6.74 0.82 -4.41
CA ALA A 71 -8.11 0.99 -3.95
C ALA A 71 -8.56 -0.20 -3.08
N VAL A 72 -9.53 0.05 -2.18
CA VAL A 72 -10.17 -0.99 -1.37
C VAL A 72 -11.61 -1.16 -1.83
N ASP A 73 -12.02 -2.38 -2.14
CA ASP A 73 -13.40 -2.66 -2.53
C ASP A 73 -14.31 -2.98 -1.33
N VAL A 74 -15.61 -3.15 -1.59
CA VAL A 74 -16.64 -3.41 -0.57
C VAL A 74 -16.46 -4.74 0.18
N ARG A 75 -15.62 -5.65 -0.31
CA ARG A 75 -15.28 -6.91 0.37
C ARG A 75 -14.05 -6.75 1.28
N GLY A 76 -13.45 -5.55 1.29
CA GLY A 76 -12.18 -5.28 1.96
C GLY A 76 -10.97 -5.79 1.18
N TRP A 77 -11.10 -6.06 -0.12
CA TRP A 77 -9.95 -6.45 -0.94
C TRP A 77 -9.17 -5.22 -1.39
N VAL A 78 -7.85 -5.30 -1.33
CA VAL A 78 -6.93 -4.25 -1.76
C VAL A 78 -6.44 -4.55 -3.17
N TRP A 79 -6.70 -3.63 -4.09
CA TRP A 79 -6.29 -3.65 -5.49
C TRP A 79 -5.14 -2.67 -5.66
N THR A 80 -3.90 -3.16 -5.71
CA THR A 80 -2.70 -2.30 -5.73
C THR A 80 -1.98 -2.33 -7.05
N SER A 81 -1.66 -1.15 -7.57
CA SER A 81 -0.79 -1.00 -8.74
C SER A 81 0.63 -1.43 -8.40
N VAL A 82 1.27 -2.11 -9.35
CA VAL A 82 2.65 -2.60 -9.29
C VAL A 82 3.25 -2.54 -10.69
N ALA A 83 4.57 -2.67 -10.80
CA ALA A 83 5.26 -2.50 -12.09
C ALA A 83 4.76 -3.47 -13.18
N ASP A 84 4.33 -4.68 -12.79
CA ASP A 84 3.84 -5.73 -13.69
C ASP A 84 2.31 -5.75 -13.86
N GLY A 85 1.56 -4.88 -13.18
CA GLY A 85 0.09 -4.83 -13.29
C GLY A 85 -0.62 -4.45 -11.99
N VAL A 86 -1.61 -5.25 -11.61
CA VAL A 86 -2.40 -5.04 -10.38
C VAL A 86 -2.40 -6.32 -9.55
N HIS A 87 -1.89 -6.25 -8.33
CA HIS A 87 -2.02 -7.32 -7.34
C HIS A 87 -3.29 -7.14 -6.50
N ILE A 88 -3.98 -8.25 -6.23
CA ILE A 88 -5.22 -8.26 -5.44
C ILE A 88 -4.95 -9.01 -4.14
N TRP A 89 -5.26 -8.38 -3.01
CA TRP A 89 -5.06 -8.94 -1.67
C TRP A 89 -6.37 -8.94 -0.89
N SER A 90 -6.61 -9.95 -0.08
CA SER A 90 -7.71 -9.93 0.91
C SER A 90 -7.32 -9.13 2.15
N ALA A 91 -8.31 -8.76 2.96
CA ALA A 91 -8.12 -8.03 4.22
C ALA A 91 -7.19 -8.74 5.22
N ASP A 92 -7.12 -10.08 5.18
CA ASP A 92 -6.22 -10.92 5.99
C ASP A 92 -4.82 -11.10 5.38
N ARG A 93 -4.47 -10.31 4.34
CA ARG A 93 -3.15 -10.24 3.69
C ARG A 93 -2.79 -11.44 2.81
N ARG A 94 -3.78 -12.16 2.29
CA ARG A 94 -3.54 -13.23 1.31
C ARG A 94 -3.63 -12.68 -0.12
N LYS A 95 -2.65 -13.00 -0.95
CA LYS A 95 -2.71 -12.70 -2.40
C LYS A 95 -3.84 -13.52 -3.02
N LEU A 96 -4.82 -12.84 -3.60
CA LEU A 96 -6.00 -13.43 -4.24
C LEU A 96 -5.80 -13.61 -5.73
N GLY A 97 -5.05 -12.72 -6.36
CA GLY A 97 -4.87 -12.73 -7.81
C GLY A 97 -3.98 -11.61 -8.31
N PHE A 98 -3.89 -11.54 -9.63
CA PHE A 98 -3.06 -10.62 -10.38
C PHE A 98 -3.71 -10.34 -11.74
N VAL A 99 -3.72 -9.07 -12.14
CA VAL A 99 -4.11 -8.63 -13.48
C VAL A 99 -2.86 -8.04 -14.15
N PRO A 100 -2.28 -8.69 -15.17
CA PRO A 100 -1.05 -8.22 -15.79
C PRO A 100 -1.28 -6.95 -16.62
N SER A 101 -0.28 -6.07 -16.67
CA SER A 101 -0.30 -4.87 -17.52
C SER A 101 -0.08 -5.17 -19.01
N ARG A 102 0.35 -6.40 -19.34
CA ARG A 102 0.59 -6.88 -20.71
C ARG A 102 0.09 -8.31 -20.85
N LEU A 103 -0.51 -8.62 -22.00
CA LEU A 103 -1.03 -9.95 -22.35
C LEU A 103 0.07 -10.85 -22.91
#